data_AF-A0A820XYF7-F1
#
_entry.id   AF-A0A820XYF7-F1
#
_cell.length_a   1.000
_cell.length_b   1.000
_cell.length_c   1.000
_cell.angle_alpha   90.00
_cell.angle_beta   90.00
_cell.angle_gamma   90.00
#
_symmetry.space_group_name_H-M   'P 1'
#
loop_
_entity.id
_entity.type
_entity.pdbx_description
1 polymer ?
#
loop_
_entity_poly.entity_id
_entity_poly.type
_entity_poly.pdbx_seq_one_letter_code
_entity_poly.pdbx_strand_id
1 'polypeptide(L)'
;MTTGQKFARLLQYLGKCSESIMYHDEIASAVRWIGQIESIMTRIHFHPNQVFDESKHIIDVVAKEYLEKAIDNVDHLIPVEVSGDGNCLYGSILLLMNNPMVTTSELRVRTIIELMTNEVYYSNRYSQFVGPLDIAIQRICKNHMFSELYKIGAL
;
A
#
# COMPACT_ATOMS: atom_id res chain seq x y z
N MET A 1 -15.11 -1.48 21.91
CA MET A 1 -15.40 -2.12 20.62
C MET A 1 -14.33 -3.18 20.36
N THR A 2 -14.72 -4.43 20.17
CA THR A 2 -13.77 -5.55 19.95
C THR A 2 -13.16 -5.49 18.54
N THR A 3 -12.05 -6.18 18.33
CA THR A 3 -11.40 -6.30 17.01
C THR A 3 -12.36 -6.83 15.93
N GLY A 4 -13.19 -7.81 16.27
CA GLY A 4 -14.22 -8.34 15.35
C GLY A 4 -15.30 -7.31 15.00
N GLN A 5 -15.68 -6.42 15.94
CA GLN A 5 -16.66 -5.35 15.66
C GLN A 5 -16.08 -4.27 14.73
N LYS A 6 -14.78 -3.95 14.84
CA LYS A 6 -14.07 -3.05 13.91
C LYS A 6 -14.05 -3.64 12.50
N PHE A 7 -13.74 -4.93 12.39
CA PHE A 7 -13.68 -5.64 11.11
C PHE A 7 -15.05 -5.76 10.44
N ALA A 8 -16.10 -6.08 11.19
CA ALA A 8 -17.47 -6.11 10.66
C ALA A 8 -17.91 -4.72 10.14
N ARG A 9 -17.56 -3.65 10.85
CA ARG A 9 -17.81 -2.27 10.39
C ARG A 9 -17.03 -1.92 9.12
N LEU A 10 -15.77 -2.34 9.02
CA LEU A 10 -14.95 -2.19 7.82
C LEU A 10 -15.60 -2.89 6.63
N LEU A 11 -16.00 -4.16 6.79
CA LEU A 11 -16.68 -4.91 5.74
C LEU A 11 -18.00 -4.26 5.32
N GLN A 12 -18.77 -3.77 6.29
CA GLN A 12 -20.02 -3.06 6.03
C GLN A 12 -19.78 -1.73 5.31
N TYR A 13 -18.74 -0.99 5.67
CA TYR A 13 -18.35 0.25 5.03
C TYR A 13 -17.88 0.02 3.60
N LEU A 14 -17.00 -0.95 3.38
CA LEU A 14 -16.56 -1.36 2.05
C LEU A 14 -17.76 -1.84 1.21
N GLY A 15 -18.67 -2.61 1.79
CA GLY A 15 -19.93 -2.99 1.14
C GLY A 15 -20.76 -1.77 0.70
N LYS A 16 -20.96 -0.79 1.58
CA LYS A 16 -21.68 0.45 1.23
C LYS A 16 -20.96 1.29 0.17
N CYS A 17 -19.64 1.38 0.23
CA CYS A 17 -18.85 2.02 -0.82
C CYS A 17 -19.01 1.28 -2.15
N SER A 18 -19.09 -0.05 -2.15
CA SER A 18 -19.32 -0.83 -3.38
C SER A 18 -20.67 -0.56 -4.04
N GLU A 19 -21.69 -0.16 -3.27
CA GLU A 19 -23.03 0.16 -3.76
C GLU A 19 -23.11 1.57 -4.38
N SER A 20 -22.26 2.52 -3.95
CA SER A 20 -22.29 3.91 -4.43
C SER A 20 -21.29 4.20 -5.55
N ILE A 21 -20.48 3.22 -5.93
CA ILE A 21 -19.36 3.38 -6.85
C ILE A 21 -19.60 2.50 -8.08
N MET A 22 -19.38 3.06 -9.27
CA MET A 22 -19.43 2.40 -10.59
C MET A 22 -18.47 1.19 -10.78
N TYR A 23 -17.96 0.58 -9.70
CA TYR A 23 -16.92 -0.45 -9.66
C TYR A 23 -17.21 -1.51 -8.58
N HIS A 24 -18.47 -1.95 -8.47
CA HIS A 24 -18.95 -2.97 -7.52
C HIS A 24 -18.05 -4.24 -7.48
N ASP A 25 -17.50 -4.65 -8.62
CA ASP A 25 -16.72 -5.88 -8.74
C ASP A 25 -15.35 -5.84 -8.02
N GLU A 26 -14.71 -4.67 -7.94
CA GLU A 26 -13.38 -4.55 -7.32
C GLU A 26 -13.47 -4.57 -5.79
N ILE A 27 -14.48 -3.90 -5.23
CA ILE A 27 -14.69 -3.86 -3.77
C ILE A 27 -15.33 -5.16 -3.26
N ALA A 28 -16.26 -5.77 -4.00
CA ALA A 28 -16.76 -7.10 -3.66
C ALA A 28 -15.65 -8.16 -3.75
N SER A 29 -14.69 -8.00 -4.65
CA SER A 29 -13.49 -8.84 -4.69
C SER A 29 -12.58 -8.57 -3.51
N ALA A 30 -12.32 -7.31 -3.14
CA ALA A 30 -11.55 -6.96 -1.94
C ALA A 30 -12.20 -7.49 -0.64
N VAL A 31 -13.53 -7.39 -0.50
CA VAL A 31 -14.29 -7.92 0.65
C VAL A 31 -14.22 -9.44 0.73
N ARG A 32 -14.41 -10.15 -0.40
CA ARG A 32 -14.23 -11.61 -0.45
C ARG A 32 -12.81 -12.01 -0.10
N TRP A 33 -11.82 -11.26 -0.58
CA TRP A 33 -10.42 -11.51 -0.33
C TRP A 33 -10.04 -11.25 1.14
N ILE A 34 -10.53 -10.17 1.74
CA ILE A 34 -10.40 -9.83 3.17
C ILE A 34 -10.98 -10.94 4.05
N GLY A 35 -12.14 -11.50 3.67
CA GLY A 35 -12.77 -12.60 4.40
C GLY A 35 -12.01 -13.92 4.34
N GLN A 36 -11.09 -14.10 3.38
CA GLN A 36 -10.31 -15.32 3.20
C GLN A 36 -8.96 -15.30 3.93
N ILE A 37 -8.52 -14.13 4.41
CA ILE A 37 -7.17 -13.96 4.95
C ILE A 37 -7.26 -13.63 6.44
N GLU A 38 -7.38 -14.68 7.27
CA GLU A 38 -7.27 -14.55 8.73
C GLU A 38 -5.93 -13.90 9.14
N SER A 39 -4.89 -14.01 8.30
CA SER A 39 -3.57 -13.41 8.53
C SER A 39 -3.51 -11.89 8.34
N ILE A 40 -4.52 -11.24 7.75
CA ILE A 40 -4.52 -9.78 7.52
C ILE A 40 -4.53 -9.00 8.83
N MET A 41 -5.09 -9.59 9.89
CA MET A 41 -5.10 -9.01 11.23
C MET A 41 -3.80 -9.27 12.01
N THR A 42 -2.93 -10.13 11.48
CA THR A 42 -1.61 -10.39 12.07
C THR A 42 -0.65 -9.29 11.67
N ARG A 43 0.14 -8.78 12.62
CA ARG A 43 1.12 -7.73 12.35
C ARG A 43 2.19 -8.25 11.39
N ILE A 44 2.44 -7.52 10.31
CA ILE A 44 3.60 -7.78 9.46
C ILE A 44 4.83 -7.32 10.21
N HIS A 45 5.78 -8.22 10.42
CA HIS A 45 7.11 -7.86 10.89
C HIS A 45 7.97 -7.42 9.71
N PHE A 46 8.01 -6.11 9.47
CA PHE A 46 8.83 -5.52 8.42
C PHE A 46 10.30 -5.54 8.83
N HIS A 47 11.10 -6.35 8.14
CA HIS A 47 12.55 -6.35 8.24
C HIS A 47 13.09 -5.97 6.86
N PRO A 48 13.47 -4.70 6.64
CA PRO A 48 13.91 -4.28 5.32
C PRO A 48 15.13 -5.09 4.91
N ASN A 49 15.15 -5.54 3.67
CA ASN A 49 16.32 -6.13 3.07
C ASN A 49 17.40 -5.06 2.98
N GLN A 50 18.47 -5.26 3.74
CA GLN A 50 19.62 -4.34 3.76
C GLN A 50 20.66 -4.70 2.71
N VAL A 51 20.50 -5.84 2.02
CA VAL A 51 21.47 -6.36 1.06
C VAL A 51 20.82 -6.42 -0.32
N PHE A 52 21.46 -5.75 -1.27
CA PHE A 52 21.08 -5.85 -2.67
C PHE A 52 21.44 -7.24 -3.21
N ASP A 53 20.48 -7.90 -3.85
CA ASP A 53 20.62 -9.23 -4.43
C ASP A 53 20.45 -9.13 -5.95
N GLU A 54 21.56 -9.20 -6.69
CA GLU A 54 21.59 -9.15 -8.16
C GLU A 54 20.79 -10.26 -8.84
N SER A 55 20.52 -11.38 -8.15
CA SER A 55 19.69 -12.45 -8.70
C SER A 55 18.19 -12.14 -8.63
N LYS A 56 17.80 -11.17 -7.80
CA LYS A 56 16.39 -10.80 -7.55
C LYS A 56 16.05 -9.39 -8.00
N HIS A 57 17.05 -8.50 -8.04
CA HIS A 57 16.86 -7.08 -8.29
C HIS A 57 17.54 -6.67 -9.59
N ILE A 58 16.84 -5.85 -10.36
CA ILE A 58 17.35 -5.26 -11.60
C ILE A 58 17.66 -3.79 -11.31
N ILE A 59 18.86 -3.34 -11.65
CA ILE A 59 19.24 -1.93 -11.47
C ILE A 59 18.53 -1.08 -12.51
N ASP A 60 17.84 -0.02 -12.07
CA ASP A 60 17.35 1.01 -12.99
C ASP A 60 18.52 1.89 -13.43
N VAL A 61 19.07 1.56 -14.61
CA VAL A 61 20.23 2.25 -15.18
C VAL A 61 19.96 3.72 -15.44
N VAL A 62 18.73 4.08 -15.81
CA VAL A 62 18.34 5.47 -16.10
C VAL A 62 18.32 6.26 -14.80
N ALA A 63 17.65 5.75 -13.77
CA ALA A 63 17.63 6.38 -12.45
C ALA A 63 19.03 6.49 -11.85
N LYS A 64 19.89 5.48 -12.05
CA LYS A 64 21.30 5.51 -11.61
C LYS A 64 22.07 6.66 -12.26
N GLU A 65 22.00 6.80 -13.57
CA GLU A 65 22.64 7.91 -14.27
C GLU A 65 22.13 9.28 -13.81
N TYR A 66 20.83 9.40 -13.50
CA TYR A 66 20.27 10.63 -12.95
C TYR A 66 20.81 10.94 -11.55
N LEU A 67 20.87 9.93 -10.67
CA LEU A 67 21.38 10.08 -9.30
C LEU A 67 22.85 10.52 -9.32
N GLU A 68 23.68 9.86 -10.12
CA GLU A 68 25.11 10.18 -10.28
C GLU A 68 25.35 11.61 -10.79
N LYS A 69 24.42 12.17 -11.57
CA LYS A 69 24.51 13.55 -12.08
C LYS A 69 23.97 14.59 -11.09
N ALA A 70 23.04 14.21 -10.23
CA ALA A 70 22.27 15.16 -9.41
C ALA A 70 22.94 15.47 -8.07
N ILE A 71 23.63 14.51 -7.46
CA ILE A 71 24.11 14.59 -6.08
C ILE A 71 25.47 13.88 -5.96
N ASP A 72 26.45 14.55 -5.36
CA ASP A 72 27.72 13.91 -4.99
C ASP A 72 27.49 12.88 -3.87
N ASN A 73 28.25 11.76 -3.87
CA ASN A 73 28.22 10.73 -2.82
C ASN A 73 26.94 9.86 -2.78
N VAL A 74 26.40 9.49 -3.94
CA VAL A 74 25.26 8.55 -4.07
C VAL A 74 25.67 7.09 -4.30
N ASP A 75 26.95 6.75 -4.22
CA ASP A 75 27.49 5.40 -4.53
C ASP A 75 26.87 4.28 -3.66
N HIS A 76 26.31 4.64 -2.51
CA HIS A 76 25.63 3.73 -1.59
C HIS A 76 24.14 3.52 -1.93
N LEU A 77 23.59 4.24 -2.89
CA LEU A 77 22.21 4.11 -3.35
C LEU A 77 22.14 3.24 -4.60
N ILE A 78 21.33 2.18 -4.55
CA ILE A 78 21.13 1.27 -5.68
C ILE A 78 19.68 1.43 -6.13
N PRO A 79 19.40 2.21 -7.19
CA PRO A 79 18.05 2.31 -7.71
C PRO A 79 17.64 0.99 -8.35
N VAL A 80 16.54 0.43 -7.88
CA VAL A 80 16.00 -0.85 -8.36
C VAL A 80 14.79 -0.60 -9.22
N GLU A 81 14.71 -1.30 -10.35
CA GLU A 81 13.57 -1.26 -11.25
C GLU A 81 12.31 -1.80 -10.55
N VAL A 82 11.22 -1.07 -10.69
CA VAL A 82 9.88 -1.47 -10.27
C VAL A 82 8.92 -1.22 -11.42
N SER A 83 7.84 -2.02 -11.49
CA SER A 83 6.80 -1.83 -12.50
C SER A 83 6.32 -0.37 -12.50
N GLY A 84 6.39 0.28 -13.66
CA GLY A 84 5.95 1.67 -13.87
C GLY A 84 4.43 1.85 -13.92
N ASP A 85 3.67 1.10 -13.12
CA ASP A 85 2.22 1.19 -13.00
C ASP A 85 1.81 1.86 -11.68
N GLY A 86 0.52 2.05 -11.44
CA GLY A 86 0.07 2.66 -10.17
C GLY A 86 0.28 1.80 -8.92
N ASN A 87 0.87 0.61 -9.05
CA ASN A 87 1.26 -0.25 -7.94
C ASN A 87 2.74 -0.15 -7.58
N CYS A 88 3.50 0.67 -8.29
CA CYS A 88 4.94 0.84 -8.10
C CYS A 88 5.35 1.04 -6.63
N LEU A 89 4.57 1.80 -5.84
CA LEU A 89 4.84 1.98 -4.41
C LEU A 89 4.80 0.65 -3.65
N TYR A 90 3.73 -0.12 -3.81
CA TYR A 90 3.60 -1.42 -3.13
C TYR A 90 4.64 -2.42 -3.67
N GLY A 91 4.94 -2.38 -4.96
CA GLY A 91 6.03 -3.17 -5.55
C GLY A 91 7.39 -2.86 -4.92
N SER A 92 7.70 -1.57 -4.74
CA SER A 92 8.92 -1.11 -4.06
C SER A 92 9.00 -1.64 -2.63
N ILE A 93 7.89 -1.61 -1.89
CA ILE A 93 7.83 -2.10 -0.52
C ILE A 93 8.01 -3.62 -0.47
N LEU A 94 7.43 -4.38 -1.39
CA LEU A 94 7.62 -5.83 -1.45
C LEU A 94 9.07 -6.22 -1.72
N LEU A 95 9.77 -5.50 -2.59
CA LEU A 95 11.21 -5.69 -2.81
C LEU A 95 11.99 -5.48 -1.51
N LEU A 96 11.66 -4.43 -0.75
CA LEU A 96 12.27 -4.18 0.55
C LEU A 96 11.89 -5.22 1.61
N MET A 97 10.67 -5.76 1.59
CA MET A 97 10.23 -6.76 2.56
C MET A 97 10.87 -8.13 2.37
N ASN A 98 11.23 -8.48 1.14
CA ASN A 98 11.73 -9.81 0.77
C ASN A 98 10.87 -10.97 1.34
N ASN A 99 9.56 -10.76 1.41
CA ASN A 99 8.59 -11.75 1.88
C ASN A 99 7.67 -12.17 0.72
N PRO A 100 7.85 -13.37 0.13
CA PRO A 100 7.09 -13.80 -1.03
C PRO A 100 5.62 -14.12 -0.72
N MET A 101 5.25 -14.20 0.57
CA MET A 101 3.86 -14.46 0.97
C MET A 101 3.00 -13.20 0.93
N VAL A 102 3.63 -12.01 0.95
CA VAL A 102 2.91 -10.74 0.94
C VAL A 102 2.75 -10.25 -0.49
N THR A 103 1.54 -9.85 -0.85
CA THR A 103 1.21 -9.34 -2.19
C THR A 103 0.88 -7.86 -2.17
N THR A 104 0.89 -7.20 -3.33
CA THR A 104 0.51 -5.78 -3.45
C THR A 104 -0.95 -5.56 -3.02
N SER A 105 -1.83 -6.51 -3.32
CA SER A 105 -3.22 -6.53 -2.86
C SER A 105 -3.33 -6.59 -1.34
N GLU A 106 -2.49 -7.40 -0.68
CA GLU A 106 -2.47 -7.46 0.78
C GLU A 106 -2.03 -6.14 1.40
N LEU A 107 -0.96 -5.53 0.90
CA LEU A 107 -0.50 -4.24 1.38
C LEU A 107 -1.56 -3.15 1.21
N ARG A 108 -2.30 -3.12 0.09
CA ARG A 108 -3.43 -2.19 -0.09
C ARG A 108 -4.51 -2.36 0.96
N VAL A 109 -4.92 -3.60 1.19
CA VAL A 109 -5.96 -3.91 2.18
C VAL A 109 -5.53 -3.48 3.58
N ARG A 110 -4.28 -3.77 3.95
CA ARG A 110 -3.72 -3.34 5.24
C ARG A 110 -3.67 -1.82 5.36
N THR A 111 -3.31 -1.12 4.28
CA THR A 111 -3.36 0.35 4.22
C THR A 111 -4.78 0.86 4.51
N ILE A 112 -5.81 0.25 3.89
CA ILE A 112 -7.22 0.64 4.13
C ILE A 112 -7.60 0.40 5.60
N ILE A 113 -7.24 -0.76 6.16
CA ILE A 113 -7.52 -1.10 7.56
C ILE A 113 -6.89 -0.09 8.51
N GLU A 114 -5.62 0.28 8.27
CA GLU A 114 -4.87 1.23 9.09
C GLU A 114 -5.50 2.63 9.02
N LEU A 115 -5.79 3.12 7.81
CA LEU A 115 -6.45 4.41 7.59
C LEU A 115 -7.81 4.50 8.29
N MET A 116 -8.61 3.43 8.23
CA MET A 116 -9.92 3.40 8.89
C MET A 116 -9.82 3.23 10.40
N THR A 117 -8.84 2.45 10.87
CA THR A 117 -8.63 2.24 12.31
C THR A 117 -8.15 3.52 13.00
N ASN A 118 -7.36 4.33 12.28
CA ASN A 118 -6.73 5.54 12.77
C ASN A 118 -7.25 6.79 12.04
N GLU A 119 -8.52 6.78 11.61
CA GLU A 119 -9.17 7.85 10.84
C GLU A 119 -8.90 9.25 11.41
N VAL A 120 -9.08 9.42 12.72
CA VAL A 120 -8.90 10.73 13.39
C VAL A 120 -7.46 11.23 13.26
N TYR A 121 -6.47 10.33 13.38
CA TYR A 121 -5.06 10.68 13.23
C TYR A 121 -4.76 11.11 11.80
N TYR A 122 -5.16 10.32 10.81
CA TYR A 122 -4.86 10.63 9.40
C TYR A 122 -5.61 11.87 8.91
N SER A 123 -6.86 12.03 9.32
CA SER A 123 -7.67 13.21 8.99
C SER A 123 -7.06 14.48 9.59
N ASN A 124 -6.52 14.43 10.80
CA ASN A 124 -5.89 15.61 11.42
C ASN A 124 -4.50 15.89 10.85
N ARG A 125 -3.68 14.86 10.69
CA ARG A 125 -2.25 15.00 10.32
C ARG A 125 -2.04 15.22 8.82
N TYR A 126 -2.90 14.61 8.00
CA TYR A 126 -2.76 14.57 6.54
C TYR A 126 -4.01 15.07 5.80
N SER A 127 -4.89 15.85 6.44
CA SER A 127 -6.09 16.44 5.81
C SER A 127 -5.82 17.05 4.44
N GLN A 128 -4.71 17.77 4.31
CA GLN A 128 -4.28 18.45 3.09
C GLN A 128 -3.85 17.50 1.94
N PHE A 129 -3.58 16.23 2.24
CA PHE A 129 -3.14 15.23 1.25
C PHE A 129 -4.24 14.21 0.97
N VAL A 130 -4.85 13.68 2.04
CA VAL A 130 -5.87 12.62 1.96
C VAL A 130 -7.18 13.16 1.40
N GLY A 131 -7.52 14.42 1.71
CA GLY A 131 -8.87 14.94 1.54
C GLY A 131 -9.87 14.16 2.40
N PRO A 132 -11.15 14.09 1.99
CA PRO A 132 -12.13 13.21 2.63
C PRO A 132 -11.66 11.74 2.61
N LEU A 133 -11.67 11.09 3.78
CA LEU A 133 -11.11 9.75 3.96
C LEU A 133 -11.82 8.70 3.10
N ASP A 134 -13.12 8.86 2.88
CA ASP A 134 -13.94 8.03 2.00
C ASP A 134 -13.45 8.05 0.55
N ILE A 135 -13.12 9.23 0.03
CA ILE A 135 -12.53 9.40 -1.30
C ILE A 135 -11.14 8.75 -1.35
N ALA A 136 -10.33 8.93 -0.31
CA ALA A 136 -9.00 8.32 -0.23
C ALA A 136 -9.06 6.79 -0.24
N ILE A 137 -9.97 6.19 0.53
CA ILE A 137 -10.20 4.74 0.56
C ILE A 137 -10.67 4.25 -0.81
N GLN A 138 -11.65 4.93 -1.42
CA GLN A 138 -12.12 4.61 -2.77
C GLN A 138 -10.98 4.58 -3.79
N ARG A 139 -10.05 5.54 -3.72
CA ARG A 139 -8.88 5.59 -4.61
C ARG A 139 -7.92 4.42 -4.37
N ILE A 140 -7.75 3.97 -3.12
CA ILE A 140 -6.88 2.82 -2.79
C ILE A 140 -7.48 1.50 -3.28
N CYS A 141 -8.81 1.37 -3.26
CA CYS A 141 -9.50 0.15 -3.72
C CYS A 141 -9.27 -0.12 -5.22
N LYS A 142 -9.04 0.91 -6.02
CA LYS A 142 -8.82 0.80 -7.46
C LYS A 142 -7.40 0.28 -7.74
N ASN A 143 -7.30 -0.87 -8.40
CA ASN A 143 -6.00 -1.43 -8.79
C ASN A 143 -5.29 -0.48 -9.78
N HIS A 144 -3.95 -0.37 -9.69
CA HIS A 144 -3.13 0.52 -10.51
C HIS A 144 -3.46 2.02 -10.36
N MET A 145 -4.15 2.44 -9.31
CA MET A 145 -4.21 3.85 -8.92
C MET A 145 -2.95 4.22 -8.15
N PHE A 146 -2.30 5.31 -8.59
CA PHE A 146 -1.10 5.81 -7.93
C PHE A 146 -1.30 6.02 -6.43
N SER A 147 -0.25 5.70 -5.70
CA SER A 147 -0.23 5.82 -4.26
C SER A 147 0.41 7.13 -3.84
N GLU A 148 -0.26 7.81 -2.91
CA GLU A 148 0.17 9.10 -2.37
C GLU A 148 0.92 8.91 -1.05
N LEU A 149 1.70 9.91 -0.63
CA LEU A 149 2.63 9.84 0.51
C LEU A 149 1.98 9.39 1.83
N TYR A 150 0.70 9.70 2.07
CA TYR A 150 0.01 9.30 3.29
C TYR A 150 -0.13 7.76 3.41
N LYS A 151 -0.08 7.04 2.29
CA LYS A 151 -0.15 5.58 2.27
C LYS A 151 1.12 4.92 2.81
N ILE A 152 2.26 5.63 2.79
CA ILE A 152 3.52 5.16 3.40
C ILE A 152 3.41 5.17 4.92
N GLY A 153 2.77 6.19 5.50
CA GLY A 153 2.55 6.24 6.96
C GLY A 153 1.57 5.18 7.47
N ALA A 154 0.71 4.69 6.58
CA ALA A 154 -0.34 3.71 6.87
C ALA A 154 0.05 2.24 6.59
N LEU A 155 1.32 1.97 6.30
CA LEU A 155 1.89 0.63 6.12
C LEU A 155 2.74 0.25 7.34
#